data_AF-A0A2V4HPJ9-F1
#
_entry.id   AF-A0A2V4HPJ9-F1
#
_cell.length_a   1.000
_cell.length_b   1.000
_cell.length_c   1.000
_cell.angle_alpha   90.00
_cell.angle_beta   90.00
_cell.angle_gamma   90.00
#
_symmetry.space_group_name_H-M   'P 1'
#
loop_
_entity.id
_entity.type
_entity.pdbx_description
1 polymer ?
#
loop_
_entity_poly.entity_id
_entity_poly.type
_entity_poly.pdbx_seq_one_letter_code
_entity_poly.pdbx_strand_id
1 'polypeptide(L)'
;MRILAIQLRIGSRDLDLETYRNHLEDIFKRSQPGDFLIFPEETGLPISLGHVIDKFGVKIDENADAGEFPKSSDAETFRSIFLSVGEETRNSFLSFFSEMSRKYQVYALACGNIPEETETPRIYNTAYVFDTMGNVVFRQRPVYEAGSS
;
A
#
# COMPACT_ATOMS: atom_id res chain seq x y z
N MET A 1 -17.84 -18.46 1.17
CA MET A 1 -17.31 -17.12 1.49
C MET A 1 -16.81 -17.11 2.92
N ARG A 2 -15.49 -17.00 3.10
CA ARG A 2 -14.86 -16.72 4.40
C ARG A 2 -14.41 -15.27 4.44
N ILE A 3 -14.38 -14.68 5.63
CA ILE A 3 -13.78 -13.36 5.86
C ILE A 3 -12.46 -13.59 6.58
N LEU A 4 -11.36 -13.16 5.97
CA LEU A 4 -10.00 -13.40 6.43
C LEU A 4 -9.32 -12.06 6.75
N ALA A 5 -9.15 -11.78 8.04
CA ALA A 5 -8.31 -10.67 8.47
C ALA A 5 -6.83 -11.06 8.33
N ILE A 6 -6.09 -10.27 7.56
CA ILE A 6 -4.69 -10.53 7.25
C ILE A 6 -3.81 -9.79 8.26
N GLN A 7 -2.90 -10.52 8.88
CA GLN A 7 -1.81 -9.94 9.65
C GLN A 7 -0.55 -9.94 8.78
N LEU A 8 -0.07 -8.74 8.46
CA LEU A 8 1.13 -8.55 7.65
C LEU A 8 2.26 -8.00 8.53
N ARG A 9 3.44 -8.61 8.44
CA ARG A 9 4.67 -8.05 8.98
C ARG A 9 5.51 -7.55 7.82
N ILE A 10 5.70 -6.24 7.74
CA ILE A 10 6.53 -5.60 6.73
C ILE A 10 7.97 -5.57 7.25
N GLY A 11 8.91 -6.13 6.49
CA GLY A 11 10.35 -6.08 6.76
C GLY A 11 11.10 -5.20 5.75
N SER A 12 12.41 -5.04 5.94
CA SER A 12 13.28 -4.27 5.04
C SER A 12 13.28 -4.82 3.61
N ARG A 13 13.15 -6.14 3.44
CA ARG A 13 13.05 -6.80 2.12
C ARG A 13 11.75 -6.50 1.37
N ASP A 14 10.70 -6.12 2.08
CA ASP A 14 9.42 -5.74 1.45
C ASP A 14 9.47 -4.34 0.82
N LEU A 15 10.59 -3.64 0.94
CA LEU A 15 10.81 -2.37 0.24
C LEU A 15 11.25 -2.57 -1.22
N ASP A 16 11.68 -3.78 -1.59
CA ASP A 16 11.79 -4.19 -2.98
C ASP A 16 10.39 -4.55 -3.51
N LEU A 17 9.95 -3.87 -4.57
CA LEU A 17 8.58 -3.97 -5.07
C LEU A 17 8.23 -5.38 -5.58
N GLU A 18 9.19 -6.08 -6.18
CA GLU A 18 8.96 -7.44 -6.68
C GLU A 18 8.81 -8.43 -5.51
N THR A 19 9.70 -8.34 -4.53
CA THR A 19 9.63 -9.15 -3.30
C THR A 19 8.33 -8.93 -2.56
N TYR A 20 7.89 -7.68 -2.41
CA TYR A 20 6.64 -7.37 -1.72
C TYR A 20 5.40 -7.87 -2.48
N ARG A 21 5.39 -7.74 -3.81
CA ARG A 21 4.33 -8.29 -4.66
C ARG A 21 4.22 -9.81 -4.49
N ASN A 22 5.35 -10.51 -4.47
CA ASN A 22 5.39 -11.96 -4.24
C ASN A 22 4.86 -12.34 -2.85
N HIS A 23 5.27 -11.59 -1.81
CA HIS A 23 4.79 -11.77 -0.45
C HIS A 23 3.26 -11.60 -0.34
N LEU A 24 2.71 -10.53 -0.93
CA LEU A 24 1.26 -10.33 -0.97
C LEU A 24 0.55 -11.42 -1.79
N GLU A 25 1.09 -11.79 -2.96
CA GLU A 25 0.50 -12.85 -3.79
C GLU A 25 0.39 -14.18 -3.02
N ASP A 26 1.39 -14.53 -2.21
CA ASP A 26 1.36 -15.75 -1.39
C ASP A 26 0.21 -15.77 -0.38
N ILE A 27 -0.31 -14.62 0.02
CA ILE A 27 -1.53 -14.51 0.84
C ILE A 27 -2.75 -14.84 -0.02
N PHE A 28 -2.84 -14.28 -1.23
CA PHE A 28 -3.94 -14.59 -2.16
C PHE A 28 -3.97 -16.08 -2.55
N LYS A 29 -2.81 -16.72 -2.77
CA LYS A 29 -2.71 -18.16 -3.08
C LYS A 29 -3.34 -19.08 -2.02
N ARG A 30 -3.46 -18.62 -0.78
CA ARG A 30 -4.05 -19.39 0.35
C ARG A 30 -5.56 -19.19 0.48
N SER A 31 -6.15 -18.29 -0.31
CA SER A 31 -7.58 -18.02 -0.33
C SER A 31 -8.34 -18.99 -1.24
N GLN A 32 -9.67 -18.97 -1.15
CA GLN A 32 -10.57 -19.67 -2.07
C GLN A 32 -11.42 -18.64 -2.83
N PRO A 33 -11.85 -18.94 -4.07
CA PRO A 33 -12.78 -18.08 -4.80
C PRO A 33 -14.01 -17.70 -3.97
N GLY A 34 -14.34 -16.42 -3.95
CA GLY A 34 -15.42 -15.83 -3.17
C GLY A 34 -15.08 -15.56 -1.71
N ASP A 35 -13.82 -15.72 -1.27
CA ASP A 35 -13.37 -15.20 0.02
C ASP A 35 -13.26 -13.68 0.02
N PHE A 36 -13.27 -13.08 1.21
CA PHE A 36 -13.04 -11.67 1.43
C PHE A 36 -11.80 -11.48 2.32
N LEU A 37 -10.74 -10.94 1.73
CA LEU A 37 -9.48 -10.64 2.41
C LEU A 37 -9.50 -9.19 2.93
N ILE A 38 -9.15 -8.99 4.20
CA ILE A 38 -9.07 -7.67 4.83
C ILE A 38 -7.61 -7.43 5.22
N PHE A 39 -6.94 -6.55 4.50
CA PHE A 39 -5.55 -6.18 4.71
C PHE A 39 -5.42 -5.04 5.74
N PRO A 40 -4.28 -4.95 6.45
CA PRO A 40 -4.04 -3.88 7.41
C PRO A 40 -3.82 -2.52 6.74
N GLU A 41 -3.88 -1.46 7.55
CA GLU A 41 -3.80 -0.05 7.15
C GLU A 41 -2.54 0.27 6.31
N GLU A 42 -1.38 -0.25 6.71
CA GLU A 42 -0.09 0.07 6.12
C GLU A 42 0.27 -0.75 4.87
N THR A 43 -0.70 -1.47 4.29
CA THR A 43 -0.42 -2.39 3.19
C THR A 43 0.12 -1.69 1.94
N GLY A 44 -0.26 -0.43 1.69
CA GLY A 44 0.29 0.34 0.57
C GLY A 44 1.64 0.99 0.83
N LEU A 45 2.10 1.09 2.09
CA LEU A 45 3.31 1.83 2.43
C LEU A 45 4.57 1.29 1.73
N PRO A 46 4.81 -0.04 1.65
CA PRO A 46 6.00 -0.55 0.96
C PRO A 46 5.96 -0.31 -0.55
N ILE A 47 4.77 -0.23 -1.14
CA ILE A 47 4.61 0.16 -2.55
C ILE A 47 5.05 1.61 -2.74
N SER A 48 4.60 2.53 -1.89
CA SER A 48 5.01 3.94 -1.94
C SER A 48 6.52 4.08 -1.74
N LEU A 49 7.08 3.39 -0.74
CA LEU A 49 8.50 3.46 -0.43
C LEU A 49 9.37 2.85 -1.51
N GLY A 50 8.98 1.72 -2.10
CA GLY A 50 9.70 1.12 -3.23
C GLY A 50 9.84 2.07 -4.41
N HIS A 51 8.78 2.83 -4.75
CA HIS A 51 8.88 3.86 -5.80
C HIS A 51 9.79 5.02 -5.43
N VAL A 52 9.81 5.43 -4.15
CA VAL A 52 10.77 6.45 -3.66
C VAL A 52 12.20 5.94 -3.82
N ILE A 53 12.46 4.69 -3.41
CA ILE A 53 13.78 4.06 -3.52
C ILE A 53 14.23 3.97 -4.97
N ASP A 54 13.36 3.50 -5.87
CA ASP A 54 13.64 3.39 -7.31
C ASP A 54 13.92 4.75 -7.95
N LYS A 55 13.12 5.77 -7.61
CA LYS A 55 13.24 7.12 -8.21
C LYS A 55 14.47 7.87 -7.75
N PHE A 56 14.84 7.74 -6.48
CA PHE A 56 15.92 8.53 -5.86
C PHE A 56 17.21 7.72 -5.63
N GLY A 57 17.22 6.42 -5.96
CA GLY A 57 18.38 5.56 -5.79
C GLY A 57 18.81 5.38 -4.33
N VAL A 58 17.84 5.40 -3.40
CA VAL A 58 18.11 5.27 -1.96
C VAL A 58 18.57 3.85 -1.66
N LYS A 59 19.76 3.70 -1.07
CA LYS A 59 20.22 2.39 -0.61
C LYS A 59 19.60 2.07 0.74
N ILE A 60 18.86 0.97 0.79
CA ILE A 60 18.30 0.43 2.02
C ILE A 60 19.38 -0.39 2.71
N ASP A 61 19.71 -0.06 3.96
CA ASP A 61 20.51 -0.95 4.78
C ASP A 61 19.63 -2.13 5.21
N GLU A 62 19.93 -3.33 4.71
CA GLU A 62 19.19 -4.55 5.04
C GLU A 62 19.28 -4.91 6.54
N ASN A 63 20.26 -4.34 7.25
CA ASN A 63 20.45 -4.50 8.70
C ASN A 63 19.86 -3.36 9.52
N ALA A 64 19.37 -2.30 8.88
CA ALA A 64 18.60 -1.29 9.59
C ALA A 64 17.24 -1.91 9.93
N ASP A 65 16.96 -2.03 11.23
CA ASP A 65 15.57 -2.10 11.68
C ASP A 65 14.80 -0.94 11.04
N ALA A 66 13.54 -1.15 10.66
CA ALA A 66 12.69 -0.19 9.94
C ALA A 66 12.53 1.21 10.61
N GLY A 67 13.24 1.48 11.70
CA GLY A 67 13.24 2.71 12.49
C GLY A 67 14.30 3.76 12.12
N GLU A 68 15.17 3.56 11.11
CA GLU A 68 16.11 4.60 10.65
C GLU A 68 15.75 5.15 9.26
N PHE A 69 14.50 5.58 9.09
CA PHE A 69 14.23 6.66 8.13
C PHE A 69 14.98 7.92 8.59
N PRO A 70 15.58 8.72 7.69
CA PRO A 70 16.35 9.89 8.06
C PRO A 70 15.51 10.81 8.94
N LYS A 71 15.85 10.88 10.24
CA LYS A 71 15.23 11.77 11.24
C LYS A 71 15.45 13.26 10.95
N SER A 72 16.01 13.62 9.79
CA SER A 72 16.55 14.95 9.50
C SER A 72 16.01 15.58 8.21
N SER A 73 15.07 14.97 7.49
CA SER A 73 14.35 15.66 6.42
C SER A 73 13.07 16.25 6.98
N ASP A 74 12.94 17.58 6.91
CA ASP A 74 11.73 18.34 7.19
C ASP A 74 10.48 17.60 6.66
N ALA A 75 9.39 17.55 7.44
CA ALA A 75 8.17 16.83 7.09
C ALA A 75 7.65 17.25 5.70
N GLU A 76 7.86 18.51 5.32
CA GLU A 76 7.53 19.05 3.99
C GLU A 76 8.40 18.45 2.87
N THR A 77 9.67 18.15 3.14
CA THR A 77 10.55 17.47 2.19
C THR A 77 10.09 16.04 1.96
N PHE A 78 9.77 15.32 3.04
CA PHE A 78 9.28 13.95 2.97
C PHE A 78 7.93 13.87 2.24
N ARG A 79 7.03 14.79 2.57
CA ARG A 79 5.75 14.94 1.87
C ARG A 79 5.95 15.20 0.38
N SER A 80 6.85 16.11 0.01
CA SER A 80 7.14 16.42 -1.39
C SER A 80 7.70 15.21 -2.15
N ILE A 81 8.55 14.41 -1.51
CA ILE A 81 9.07 13.15 -2.06
C ILE A 81 7.93 12.16 -2.34
N PHE A 82 7.06 11.91 -1.36
CA PHE A 82 5.92 11.00 -1.53
C PHE A 82 4.94 11.47 -2.60
N LEU A 83 4.64 12.78 -2.65
CA LEU A 83 3.81 13.37 -3.69
C LEU A 83 4.43 13.17 -5.08
N SER A 84 5.76 13.23 -5.19
CA SER A 84 6.46 13.09 -6.47
C SER A 84 6.38 11.69 -7.09
N VAL A 85 6.12 10.65 -6.31
CA VAL A 85 5.94 9.25 -6.78
C VAL A 85 4.48 8.82 -6.76
N GLY A 86 3.59 9.79 -6.66
CA GLY A 86 2.24 9.55 -6.24
C GLY A 86 1.38 8.82 -7.26
N GLU A 87 1.55 9.19 -8.52
CA GLU A 87 0.85 8.54 -9.62
C GLU A 87 1.31 7.09 -9.79
N GLU A 88 2.62 6.86 -9.74
CA GLU A 88 3.24 5.53 -9.84
C GLU A 88 2.80 4.62 -8.70
N THR A 89 2.75 5.16 -7.48
CA THR A 89 2.24 4.49 -6.28
C THR A 89 0.78 4.09 -6.45
N ARG A 90 -0.08 5.05 -6.83
CA ARG A 90 -1.51 4.82 -7.03
C ARG A 90 -1.76 3.74 -8.07
N ASN A 91 -1.14 3.87 -9.24
CA ASN A 91 -1.31 2.93 -10.34
C ASN A 91 -0.82 1.54 -9.94
N SER A 92 0.35 1.44 -9.31
CA SER A 92 0.90 0.16 -8.85
C SER A 92 0.01 -0.53 -7.83
N PHE A 93 -0.50 0.23 -6.85
CA PHE A 93 -1.39 -0.28 -5.82
C PHE A 93 -2.71 -0.78 -6.42
N LEU A 94 -3.41 0.08 -7.17
CA LEU A 94 -4.72 -0.25 -7.74
C LEU A 94 -4.62 -1.40 -8.75
N SER A 95 -3.60 -1.39 -9.62
CA SER A 95 -3.41 -2.47 -10.58
C SER A 95 -3.07 -3.78 -9.91
N PHE A 96 -2.24 -3.79 -8.86
CA PHE A 96 -1.90 -5.02 -8.14
C PHE A 96 -3.13 -5.65 -7.50
N PHE A 97 -3.87 -4.90 -6.68
CA PHE A 97 -5.04 -5.45 -5.99
C PHE A 97 -6.18 -5.81 -6.96
N SER A 98 -6.38 -5.03 -8.03
CA SER A 98 -7.30 -5.37 -9.12
C SER A 98 -6.94 -6.70 -9.78
N GLU A 99 -5.66 -6.88 -10.14
CA GLU A 99 -5.17 -8.10 -10.77
C GLU A 99 -5.32 -9.31 -9.84
N MET A 100 -4.91 -9.19 -8.58
CA MET A 100 -4.97 -10.28 -7.61
C MET A 100 -6.41 -10.68 -7.30
N SER A 101 -7.30 -9.72 -7.05
CA SER A 101 -8.72 -9.99 -6.83
C SER A 101 -9.36 -10.71 -8.02
N ARG A 102 -9.05 -10.30 -9.25
CA ARG A 102 -9.53 -10.97 -10.46
C ARG A 102 -8.92 -12.36 -10.64
N LYS A 103 -7.60 -12.50 -10.46
CA LYS A 103 -6.86 -13.75 -10.67
C LYS A 103 -7.32 -14.84 -9.71
N TYR A 104 -7.49 -14.50 -8.44
CA TYR A 104 -7.87 -15.44 -7.39
C TYR A 104 -9.39 -15.45 -7.11
N GLN A 105 -10.16 -14.62 -7.82
CA GLN A 105 -11.61 -14.50 -7.70
C GLN A 105 -12.07 -14.18 -6.27
N VAL A 106 -11.41 -13.22 -5.62
CA VAL A 106 -11.68 -12.82 -4.22
C VAL A 106 -12.04 -11.35 -4.08
N TYR A 107 -12.80 -11.03 -3.04
CA TYR A 107 -12.93 -9.66 -2.58
C TYR A 107 -11.70 -9.27 -1.76
N ALA A 108 -11.24 -8.03 -1.90
CA ALA A 108 -10.13 -7.51 -1.10
C ALA A 108 -10.45 -6.12 -0.56
N LEU A 109 -10.22 -5.91 0.73
CA LEU A 109 -10.15 -4.59 1.35
C LEU A 109 -8.69 -4.30 1.60
N ALA A 110 -8.15 -3.28 0.95
CA ALA A 110 -6.76 -2.88 1.11
C ALA A 110 -6.63 -1.38 1.30
N CYS A 111 -5.73 -0.98 2.19
CA CYS A 111 -5.45 0.41 2.49
C CYS A 111 -4.12 0.83 1.86
N GLY A 112 -4.09 2.03 1.29
CA GLY A 112 -2.88 2.60 0.71
C GLY A 112 -2.74 4.09 1.05
N ASN A 113 -1.49 4.49 1.28
CA ASN A 113 -1.09 5.89 1.38
C ASN A 113 -0.99 6.47 -0.03
N ILE A 114 -2.13 6.89 -0.56
CA ILE A 114 -2.27 7.34 -1.94
C ILE A 114 -2.34 8.87 -1.97
N PRO A 115 -1.39 9.53 -2.65
CA PRO A 115 -1.53 10.95 -2.93
C PRO A 115 -2.64 11.20 -3.94
N GLU A 116 -3.45 12.19 -3.63
CA GLU A 116 -4.55 12.64 -4.46
C GLU A 116 -4.31 14.07 -4.93
N GLU A 117 -4.52 14.29 -6.22
CA GLU A 117 -4.53 15.62 -6.82
C GLU A 117 -5.80 16.36 -6.38
N THR A 118 -5.66 17.16 -5.33
CA THR A 118 -6.64 18.20 -4.97
C THR A 118 -5.98 19.57 -5.17
N GLU A 119 -6.71 20.67 -4.94
CA GLU A 119 -6.16 22.04 -5.01
C GLU A 119 -4.88 22.22 -4.17
N THR A 120 -4.73 21.39 -3.12
CA THR A 120 -3.46 21.20 -2.42
C THR A 120 -3.09 19.72 -2.46
N PRO A 121 -1.97 19.31 -3.06
CA PRO A 121 -1.58 17.90 -3.11
C PRO A 121 -1.50 17.31 -1.69
N ARG A 122 -2.29 16.26 -1.42
CA ARG A 122 -2.39 15.64 -0.10
C ARG A 122 -2.26 14.14 -0.24
N ILE A 123 -1.59 13.52 0.74
CA ILE A 123 -1.50 12.08 0.88
C ILE A 123 -2.66 11.67 1.77
N TYR A 124 -3.53 10.82 1.25
CA TYR A 124 -4.61 10.24 2.04
C TYR A 124 -4.34 8.77 2.24
N ASN A 125 -4.45 8.33 3.49
CA ASN A 125 -4.69 6.93 3.73
C ASN A 125 -6.09 6.60 3.22
N THR A 126 -6.21 5.70 2.25
CA THR A 126 -7.50 5.37 1.64
C THR A 126 -7.67 3.87 1.61
N ALA A 127 -8.78 3.40 2.17
CA ALA A 127 -9.25 2.04 2.04
C ALA A 127 -10.01 1.87 0.71
N TYR A 128 -9.69 0.80 -0.02
CA TYR A 128 -10.34 0.41 -1.26
C TYR A 128 -10.92 -0.99 -1.13
N VAL A 129 -12.13 -1.20 -1.66
CA VAL A 129 -12.74 -2.52 -1.79
C VAL A 129 -12.73 -2.92 -3.25
N PHE A 130 -12.13 -4.06 -3.53
CA PHE A 130 -12.05 -4.69 -4.84
C PHE A 130 -13.03 -5.87 -4.90
N ASP A 131 -13.82 -5.95 -5.98
CA ASP A 131 -14.67 -7.11 -6.25
C ASP A 131 -13.88 -8.27 -6.90
N THR A 132 -14.54 -9.41 -7.09
CA THR A 132 -13.94 -10.61 -7.71
C THR A 132 -13.59 -10.44 -9.19
N MET A 133 -14.03 -9.35 -9.82
CA MET A 133 -13.67 -8.99 -11.20
C MET A 133 -12.48 -8.02 -11.25
N GLY A 134 -12.01 -7.56 -10.08
CA GLY A 134 -10.92 -6.60 -9.93
C GLY A 134 -11.36 -5.15 -10.01
N ASN A 135 -12.66 -4.84 -9.94
CA ASN A 135 -13.15 -3.46 -9.94
C ASN A 135 -13.10 -2.87 -8.53
N VAL A 136 -12.77 -1.59 -8.42
CA VAL A 136 -12.97 -0.84 -7.17
C VAL A 136 -14.46 -0.53 -7.03
N VAL A 137 -15.12 -1.15 -6.05
CA VAL A 137 -16.56 -0.97 -5.79
C VAL A 137 -16.85 -0.02 -4.64
N PHE A 138 -15.85 0.25 -3.81
CA PHE A 138 -15.95 1.22 -2.72
C PHE A 138 -14.58 1.81 -2.38
N ARG A 139 -14.57 3.06 -1.90
CA ARG A 139 -13.39 3.72 -1.34
C ARG A 139 -13.77 4.58 -0.15
N GLN A 140 -12.93 4.62 0.87
CA GLN A 140 -13.15 5.44 2.05
C GLN A 140 -11.83 5.99 2.62
N ARG A 141 -11.83 7.28 2.94
CA ARG A 141 -10.77 7.93 3.70
C ARG A 141 -11.12 7.90 5.19
N PRO A 142 -10.14 7.88 6.11
CA PRO A 142 -10.41 8.04 7.52
C PRO A 142 -11.07 9.40 7.76
N VAL A 143 -12.10 9.40 8.59
CA VAL A 143 -12.79 10.64 9.02
C VAL A 143 -12.02 11.32 10.16
N TYR A 144 -11.22 10.54 10.90
CA TYR A 144 -10.40 10.98 12.01
C TYR A 144 -8.98 10.48 11.83
N GLU A 145 -8.00 11.38 11.89
CA GLU A 145 -6.59 11.02 12.00
C GLU A 145 -6.25 10.83 13.49
N ALA A 146 -5.62 9.71 13.84
CA ALA A 146 -5.17 9.49 15.21
C ALA A 146 -4.02 10.46 15.53
N GLY A 147 -4.22 11.38 16.49
CA GLY A 147 -3.19 12.33 16.95
C GLY A 147 -3.52 13.81 16.74
N SER A 148 -4.66 14.15 16.15
CA SER A 148 -5.18 15.52 16.15
C SER A 148 -5.98 15.79 17.43
N SER A 149 -5.27 16.03 18.54
CA SER A 149 -5.81 16.54 19.80
C SER A 149 -4.90 17.63 20.37
#